data_AF-A0A535YFM8-F1
#
_entry.id   AF-A0A535YFM8-F1
#
_cell.length_a   1.000
_cell.length_b   1.000
_cell.length_c   1.000
_cell.angle_alpha   90.00
_cell.angle_beta   90.00
_cell.angle_gamma   90.00
#
_symmetry.space_group_name_H-M   'P 1'
#
loop_
_entity.id
_entity.type
_entity.pdbx_description
1 polymer ?
#
loop_
_entity_poly.entity_id
_entity_poly.type
_entity_poly.pdbx_seq_one_letter_code
_entity_poly.pdbx_strand_id
1 'polypeptide(L)'
;MTVQFERAYLIALLGLAVGAAVGLIAAAAYSRARLGRWDARVTIPLLLAAAGAHLVLIPVVESRRQLLFGLYFAALIGTVIFAMVGLSIWRLGAVLLPFGSVLAYFYFAFQVHQADYVGLTVKVVEVAAIAAALVPITRRGRDHVKQPVVE
;
A
#
# COMPACT_ATOMS: atom_id res chain seq x y z
N MET A 1 4.01 -26.44 -3.78
CA MET A 1 4.50 -25.10 -3.35
C MET A 1 4.55 -25.09 -1.84
N THR A 2 5.72 -24.95 -1.24
CA THR A 2 5.87 -24.87 0.22
C THR A 2 6.08 -23.41 0.61
N VAL A 3 5.24 -22.89 1.51
CA VAL A 3 5.47 -21.55 2.07
C VAL A 3 6.58 -21.66 3.11
N GLN A 4 7.69 -20.97 2.88
CA GLN A 4 8.85 -20.99 3.76
C GLN A 4 8.83 -19.80 4.72
N PHE A 5 9.56 -19.93 5.82
CA PHE A 5 9.75 -18.83 6.77
C PHE A 5 11.20 -18.37 6.70
N GLU A 6 11.44 -17.24 6.05
CA GLU A 6 12.77 -16.64 5.96
C GLU A 6 12.96 -15.62 7.09
N ARG A 7 13.79 -15.97 8.08
CA ARG A 7 14.07 -15.09 9.23
C ARG A 7 14.58 -13.72 8.81
N ALA A 8 15.33 -13.65 7.71
CA ALA A 8 15.88 -12.40 7.19
C ALA A 8 14.77 -11.41 6.79
N TYR A 9 13.60 -11.90 6.37
CA TYR A 9 12.49 -11.03 5.96
C TYR A 9 11.68 -10.48 7.14
N LEU A 10 11.87 -10.96 8.37
CA LEU A 10 11.16 -10.44 9.55
C LEU A 10 11.33 -8.93 9.76
N ILE A 11 12.42 -8.36 9.25
CA ILE A 11 12.64 -6.90 9.26
C ILE A 11 11.51 -6.14 8.56
N ALA A 12 10.81 -6.75 7.59
CA ALA A 12 9.64 -6.17 6.94
C ALA A 12 8.52 -5.83 7.92
N LEU A 13 8.36 -6.58 9.02
CA LEU A 13 7.36 -6.28 10.05
C LEU A 13 7.67 -4.97 10.77
N LEU A 14 8.97 -4.68 11.00
CA LEU A 14 9.40 -3.38 11.51
C LEU A 14 9.14 -2.29 10.49
N GLY A 15 9.42 -2.56 9.20
CA GLY A 15 9.09 -1.65 8.11
C GLY A 15 7.59 -1.32 8.03
N LEU A 16 6.72 -2.31 8.19
CA LEU A 16 5.26 -2.13 8.26
C LEU A 16 4.89 -1.21 9.43
N ALA A 17 5.39 -1.50 10.63
CA ALA A 17 5.05 -0.75 11.84
C ALA A 17 5.54 0.71 11.77
N VAL A 18 6.80 0.91 11.40
CA VAL A 18 7.40 2.24 11.25
C VAL A 18 6.72 3.03 10.14
N GLY A 19 6.48 2.39 8.99
CA GLY A 19 5.77 3.01 7.88
C GLY A 19 4.34 3.45 8.25
N ALA A 20 3.59 2.60 8.96
CA ALA A 20 2.25 2.94 9.45
C ALA A 20 2.27 4.12 10.42
N ALA A 21 3.22 4.13 11.37
CA ALA A 21 3.39 5.21 12.33
C ALA A 21 3.73 6.54 11.65
N VAL A 22 4.68 6.52 10.70
CA VAL A 22 5.02 7.68 9.88
C VAL A 22 3.80 8.15 9.09
N GLY A 23 2.99 7.24 8.55
CA GLY A 23 1.79 7.62 7.82
C GLY A 23 0.70 8.24 8.68
N LEU A 24 0.52 7.81 9.93
CA LEU A 24 -0.37 8.47 10.88
C LEU A 24 0.12 9.88 11.22
N ILE A 25 1.42 10.05 11.46
CA ILE A 25 2.02 11.36 11.76
C ILE A 25 1.88 12.30 10.56
N ALA A 26 2.25 11.83 9.37
CA ALA A 26 2.19 12.62 8.15
C ALA A 26 0.72 13.00 7.84
N ALA A 27 -0.20 12.04 7.91
CA ALA A 27 -1.60 12.35 7.73
C ALA A 27 -2.12 13.33 8.79
N ALA A 28 -1.71 13.23 10.06
CA ALA A 28 -2.09 14.21 11.08
C ALA A 28 -1.63 15.63 10.73
N ALA A 29 -0.41 15.79 10.21
CA ALA A 29 0.14 17.07 9.79
C ALA A 29 -0.58 17.68 8.57
N TYR A 30 -0.98 16.85 7.59
CA TYR A 30 -1.53 17.31 6.31
C TYR A 30 -3.06 17.15 6.16
N SER A 31 -3.75 16.50 7.10
CA SER A 31 -5.18 16.14 6.98
C SER A 31 -6.16 17.28 7.14
N ARG A 32 -5.80 18.40 7.77
CA ARG A 32 -6.78 19.45 8.13
C ARG A 32 -7.49 20.12 6.95
N ALA A 33 -7.01 19.97 5.71
CA ALA A 33 -7.64 20.63 4.55
C ALA A 33 -7.79 19.76 3.28
N ARG A 34 -7.04 18.66 3.12
CA ARG A 34 -6.90 18.00 1.79
C ARG A 34 -7.25 16.51 1.75
N LEU A 35 -7.22 15.81 2.89
CA LEU A 35 -7.51 14.37 2.96
C LEU A 35 -8.82 14.12 3.72
N GLY A 36 -9.65 13.23 3.20
CA GLY A 36 -10.81 12.73 3.94
C GLY A 36 -10.35 12.00 5.21
N ARG A 37 -11.18 12.03 6.26
CA ARG A 37 -10.87 11.39 7.56
C ARG A 37 -10.52 9.90 7.44
N TRP A 38 -11.14 9.19 6.50
CA TRP A 38 -10.83 7.79 6.20
C TRP A 38 -9.43 7.63 5.61
N ASP A 39 -9.13 8.42 4.57
CA ASP A 39 -7.82 8.34 3.89
C ASP A 39 -6.67 8.71 4.83
N ALA A 40 -6.87 9.74 5.66
CA ALA A 40 -5.88 10.16 6.65
C ALA A 40 -5.62 9.09 7.74
N ARG A 41 -6.65 8.36 8.18
CA ARG A 41 -6.52 7.40 9.29
C ARG A 41 -6.20 5.98 8.86
N VAL A 42 -6.48 5.63 7.60
CA VAL A 42 -6.43 4.25 7.12
C VAL A 42 -5.59 4.17 5.86
N THR A 43 -6.01 4.81 4.77
CA THR A 43 -5.37 4.64 3.46
C THR A 43 -3.90 5.06 3.47
N ILE A 44 -3.58 6.27 3.96
CA ILE A 44 -2.20 6.78 4.00
C ILE A 44 -1.29 5.95 4.91
N PRO A 45 -1.68 5.62 6.16
CA PRO A 45 -0.91 4.69 7.00
C PRO A 45 -0.64 3.34 6.34
N LEU A 46 -1.63 2.73 5.67
CA LEU A 46 -1.43 1.44 5.01
C LEU A 46 -0.48 1.52 3.81
N LEU A 47 -0.58 2.58 2.99
CA LEU A 47 0.36 2.81 1.89
C LEU A 47 1.79 3.01 2.38
N LEU A 48 1.98 3.78 3.46
CA LEU A 48 3.31 3.99 4.03
C LEU A 48 3.83 2.77 4.79
N ALA A 49 2.96 1.95 5.39
CA ALA A 49 3.34 0.64 5.91
C ALA A 49 3.93 -0.25 4.80
N ALA A 50 3.23 -0.37 3.67
CA ALA A 50 3.71 -1.13 2.52
C ALA A 50 5.03 -0.56 1.98
N ALA A 51 5.16 0.77 1.87
CA ALA A 51 6.40 1.42 1.46
C ALA A 51 7.55 1.11 2.42
N GLY A 52 7.32 1.24 3.73
CA GLY A 52 8.30 0.94 4.78
C GLY A 52 8.78 -0.52 4.74
N ALA A 53 7.87 -1.47 4.55
CA ALA A 53 8.22 -2.88 4.40
C ALA A 53 9.15 -3.13 3.19
N HIS A 54 8.87 -2.49 2.05
CA HIS A 54 9.70 -2.67 0.86
C HIS A 54 11.05 -1.96 1.01
N LEU A 55 11.11 -0.81 1.68
CA LEU A 55 12.36 -0.11 1.95
C LEU A 55 13.33 -0.96 2.79
N VAL A 56 12.86 -1.53 3.90
CA VAL A 56 13.72 -2.32 4.80
C VAL A 56 14.11 -3.68 4.23
N LEU A 57 13.39 -4.16 3.21
CA LEU A 57 13.71 -5.40 2.52
C LEU A 57 14.81 -5.23 1.45
N ILE A 58 15.10 -4.00 0.98
CA ILE A 58 16.13 -3.74 -0.03
C ILE A 58 17.48 -4.43 0.27
N PRO A 59 18.08 -4.32 1.46
CA PRO A 59 19.38 -4.95 1.72
C PRO A 59 19.32 -6.48 1.82
N VAL A 60 18.13 -7.07 1.93
CA VAL A 60 17.94 -8.50 2.21
C VAL A 60 17.53 -9.28 0.97
N VAL A 61 16.82 -8.66 0.04
CA VAL A 61 16.41 -9.30 -1.22
C VAL A 61 17.60 -9.43 -2.18
N GLU A 62 17.49 -10.39 -3.10
CA GLU A 62 18.49 -10.58 -4.16
C GLU A 62 18.79 -9.27 -4.90
N SER A 63 20.05 -9.03 -5.26
CA SER A 63 20.50 -7.79 -5.91
C SER A 63 19.68 -7.43 -7.16
N ARG A 64 19.20 -8.45 -7.91
CA ARG A 64 18.35 -8.25 -9.10
C ARG A 64 16.99 -7.64 -8.77
N ARG A 65 16.48 -7.79 -7.55
CA ARG A 65 15.16 -7.30 -7.11
C ARG A 65 15.23 -5.97 -6.35
N GLN A 66 16.41 -5.57 -5.87
CA GLN A 66 16.59 -4.35 -5.09
C GLN A 66 16.06 -3.10 -5.82
N LEU A 67 16.32 -3.01 -7.13
CA LEU A 67 15.83 -1.91 -7.95
C LEU A 67 14.29 -1.86 -7.99
N LEU A 68 13.62 -3.00 -8.12
CA LEU A 68 12.16 -3.08 -8.15
C LEU A 68 11.54 -2.66 -6.81
N PHE A 69 12.15 -3.10 -5.70
CA PHE A 69 11.71 -2.70 -4.35
C PHE A 69 11.90 -1.20 -4.12
N GLY A 70 13.05 -0.64 -4.54
CA GLY A 70 13.33 0.79 -4.46
C GLY A 70 12.38 1.63 -5.32
N LEU A 71 12.13 1.23 -6.57
CA LEU A 71 11.18 1.91 -7.45
C LEU A 71 9.76 1.85 -6.90
N TYR A 72 9.34 0.69 -6.38
CA TYR A 72 8.03 0.55 -5.77
C TYR A 72 7.87 1.43 -4.52
N PHE A 73 8.87 1.43 -3.64
CA PHE A 73 8.93 2.35 -2.51
C PHE A 73 8.78 3.81 -2.96
N ALA A 74 9.60 4.26 -3.91
CA ALA A 74 9.55 5.62 -4.42
C ALA A 74 8.18 5.98 -5.04
N ALA A 75 7.57 5.04 -5.77
CA ALA A 75 6.25 5.22 -6.36
C ALA A 75 5.13 5.35 -5.31
N LEU A 76 5.18 4.57 -4.23
CA LEU A 76 4.25 4.71 -3.10
C LEU A 76 4.43 6.04 -2.36
N ILE A 77 5.68 6.46 -2.13
CA ILE A 77 5.95 7.78 -1.55
C ILE A 77 5.41 8.89 -2.45
N GLY A 78 5.67 8.84 -3.76
CA GLY A 78 5.14 9.79 -4.72
C GLY A 78 3.61 9.82 -4.73
N THR A 79 2.96 8.66 -4.63
CA THR A 79 1.51 8.54 -4.50
C THR A 79 0.99 9.25 -3.24
N VAL A 80 1.65 9.07 -2.10
CA VAL A 80 1.29 9.73 -0.84
C VAL A 80 1.51 11.24 -0.92
N ILE A 81 2.61 11.69 -1.54
CA ILE A 81 2.86 13.12 -1.80
C ILE A 81 1.73 13.71 -2.64
N PHE A 82 1.32 13.04 -3.72
CA PHE A 82 0.19 13.47 -4.55
C PHE A 82 -1.10 13.58 -3.75
N ALA A 83 -1.34 12.65 -2.82
CA ALA A 83 -2.47 12.72 -1.92
C ALA A 83 -2.41 13.96 -1.00
N MET A 84 -1.24 14.27 -0.46
CA MET A 84 -1.02 15.45 0.40
C MET A 84 -1.13 16.78 -0.35
N VAL A 85 -0.77 16.83 -1.64
CA VAL A 85 -0.95 18.03 -2.47
C VAL A 85 -2.35 18.15 -3.08
N GLY A 86 -3.21 17.14 -2.91
CA GLY A 86 -4.61 17.16 -3.36
C GLY A 86 -4.84 16.71 -4.80
N LEU A 87 -3.87 16.03 -5.43
CA LEU A 87 -3.97 15.56 -6.82
C LEU A 87 -4.73 14.24 -6.91
N SER A 88 -5.96 14.26 -7.44
CA SER A 88 -6.88 13.11 -7.49
C SER A 88 -6.28 11.81 -8.08
N ILE A 89 -5.28 11.92 -8.96
CA ILE A 89 -4.56 10.78 -9.55
C ILE A 89 -3.90 9.87 -8.50
N TRP A 90 -3.66 10.36 -7.28
CA TRP A 90 -3.09 9.56 -6.20
C TRP A 90 -3.89 8.28 -5.92
N ARG A 91 -5.21 8.29 -6.13
CA ARG A 91 -6.04 7.09 -5.94
C ARG A 91 -5.70 5.98 -6.93
N LEU A 92 -5.35 6.34 -8.16
CA LEU A 92 -4.94 5.38 -9.17
C LEU A 92 -3.62 4.71 -8.76
N GLY A 93 -2.65 5.49 -8.29
CA GLY A 93 -1.39 4.98 -7.75
C GLY A 93 -1.59 4.07 -6.53
N ALA A 94 -2.47 4.49 -5.60
CA ALA A 94 -2.79 3.74 -4.39
C ALA A 94 -3.45 2.38 -4.65
N VAL A 95 -4.01 2.17 -5.83
CA VAL A 95 -4.63 0.90 -6.24
C VAL A 95 -3.69 0.11 -7.15
N LEU A 96 -3.21 0.72 -8.25
CA LEU A 96 -2.44 0.01 -9.27
C LEU A 96 -1.07 -0.44 -8.78
N LEU A 97 -0.38 0.38 -7.97
CA LEU A 97 0.95 0.01 -7.49
C LEU A 97 0.87 -1.20 -6.56
N PRO A 98 0.06 -1.20 -5.47
CA PRO A 98 -0.04 -2.39 -4.63
C PRO A 98 -0.61 -3.59 -5.38
N PHE A 99 -1.54 -3.37 -6.32
CA PHE A 99 -2.07 -4.47 -7.11
C PHE A 99 -0.98 -5.14 -7.97
N GLY A 100 -0.16 -4.34 -8.66
CA GLY A 100 0.98 -4.84 -9.42
C GLY A 100 2.00 -5.56 -8.53
N SER A 101 2.25 -5.04 -7.33
CA SER A 101 3.13 -5.64 -6.32
C SER A 101 2.62 -7.01 -5.83
N VAL A 102 1.31 -7.15 -5.64
CA VAL A 102 0.65 -8.42 -5.30
C VAL A 102 0.74 -9.41 -6.46
N LEU A 103 0.43 -8.99 -7.68
CA LEU A 103 0.54 -9.85 -8.86
C LEU A 103 1.98 -10.33 -9.09
N ALA A 104 2.95 -9.43 -8.97
CA ALA A 104 4.36 -9.78 -9.10
C ALA A 104 4.79 -10.81 -8.06
N TYR A 105 4.35 -10.65 -6.80
CA TYR A 105 4.62 -11.62 -5.74
C TYR A 105 4.13 -13.01 -6.10
N PHE A 106 2.86 -13.14 -6.49
CA PHE A 106 2.30 -14.42 -6.87
C PHE A 106 2.96 -14.99 -8.13
N TYR A 107 3.25 -14.16 -9.14
CA TYR A 107 3.97 -14.59 -10.33
C TYR A 107 5.31 -15.24 -9.99
N PHE A 108 6.14 -14.59 -9.17
CA PHE A 108 7.43 -15.14 -8.73
C PHE A 108 7.26 -16.35 -7.82
N ALA A 109 6.27 -16.34 -6.93
CA ALA A 109 6.04 -17.44 -6.03
C ALA A 109 5.64 -18.72 -6.79
N PHE A 110 4.79 -18.61 -7.82
CA PHE A 110 4.38 -19.73 -8.67
C PHE A 110 5.52 -20.23 -9.57
N GLN A 111 6.29 -19.32 -10.17
CA GLN A 111 7.41 -19.67 -11.06
C GLN A 111 8.62 -20.25 -10.32
N VAL A 112 8.93 -19.74 -9.12
CA VAL A 112 10.21 -19.99 -8.41
C VAL A 112 10.00 -20.82 -7.12
N HIS A 113 8.77 -21.22 -6.79
CA HIS A 113 8.42 -22.07 -5.64
C HIS A 113 8.76 -21.50 -4.24
N GLN A 114 9.05 -20.21 -4.14
CA GLN A 114 9.44 -19.52 -2.90
C GLN A 114 8.38 -18.49 -2.49
N ALA A 115 7.21 -18.98 -2.04
CA ALA A 115 6.33 -18.15 -1.23
C ALA A 115 6.86 -18.12 0.21
N ASP A 116 6.73 -16.98 0.88
CA ASP A 116 7.12 -16.81 2.27
C ASP A 116 6.03 -16.13 3.09
N TYR A 117 5.92 -16.48 4.38
CA TYR A 117 4.87 -15.94 5.26
C TYR A 117 4.98 -14.44 5.51
N VAL A 118 6.19 -13.87 5.48
CA VAL A 118 6.39 -12.45 5.72
C VAL A 118 5.99 -11.65 4.48
N GLY A 119 6.38 -12.10 3.29
CA GLY A 119 5.92 -11.55 2.02
C GLY A 119 4.40 -11.60 1.91
N LEU A 120 3.76 -12.73 2.23
CA LEU A 120 2.29 -12.84 2.30
C LEU A 120 1.68 -11.80 3.26
N THR A 121 2.28 -11.59 4.42
CA THR A 121 1.82 -10.58 5.39
C THR A 121 1.87 -9.18 4.80
N VAL A 122 2.95 -8.83 4.10
CA VAL A 122 3.06 -7.55 3.38
C VAL A 122 1.98 -7.44 2.29
N LYS A 123 1.68 -8.53 1.58
CA LYS A 123 0.62 -8.55 0.55
C LYS A 123 -0.78 -8.37 1.12
N VAL A 124 -1.06 -8.90 2.32
CA VAL A 124 -2.32 -8.61 3.02
C VAL A 124 -2.47 -7.12 3.32
N VAL A 125 -1.39 -6.45 3.74
CA VAL A 125 -1.40 -4.99 3.97
C VAL A 125 -1.62 -4.21 2.67
N GLU A 126 -1.00 -4.64 1.57
CA GLU A 126 -1.22 -4.04 0.25
C GLU A 126 -2.68 -4.20 -0.23
N VAL A 127 -3.28 -5.38 -0.04
CA VAL A 127 -4.70 -5.62 -0.34
C VAL A 127 -5.60 -4.75 0.54
N ALA A 128 -5.28 -4.61 1.83
CA ALA A 128 -6.00 -3.71 2.72
C ALA A 128 -5.89 -2.25 2.27
N ALA A 129 -4.71 -1.81 1.79
CA ALA A 129 -4.50 -0.47 1.24
C ALA A 129 -5.36 -0.22 -0.01
N ILE A 130 -5.41 -1.19 -0.92
CA ILE A 130 -6.28 -1.15 -2.12
C ILE A 130 -7.74 -0.99 -1.70
N ALA A 131 -8.21 -1.87 -0.81
CA ALA A 131 -9.60 -1.82 -0.32
C ALA A 131 -9.90 -0.46 0.32
N ALA A 132 -9.00 0.05 1.17
CA ALA A 132 -9.15 1.35 1.82
C ALA A 132 -9.21 2.50 0.81
N ALA A 133 -8.43 2.45 -0.27
CA ALA A 133 -8.43 3.47 -1.33
C ALA A 133 -9.74 3.46 -2.16
N LEU A 134 -10.38 2.30 -2.31
CA LEU A 134 -11.63 2.13 -3.08
C LEU A 134 -12.90 2.43 -2.27
N VAL A 135 -12.88 2.29 -0.94
CA VAL A 135 -14.05 2.52 -0.07
C VAL A 135 -14.71 3.90 -0.29
N PRO A 136 -13.98 5.03 -0.35
CA PRO A 136 -14.61 6.34 -0.59
C PRO A 136 -15.30 6.46 -1.95
N ILE A 137 -14.79 5.75 -2.98
CA ILE A 137 -15.35 5.78 -4.34
C ILE A 137 -16.68 5.02 -4.38
N THR A 138 -16.69 3.81 -3.82
CA THR A 138 -17.88 2.95 -3.79
C THR A 138 -19.01 3.55 -2.96
N ARG A 139 -18.69 4.23 -1.84
CA ARG A 139 -19.68 4.94 -1.03
C ARG A 139 -20.34 6.10 -1.78
N ARG A 140 -19.56 6.94 -2.47
CA ARG A 140 -20.11 8.03 -3.30
C ARG A 140 -21.05 7.54 -4.40
N GLY A 141 -20.70 6.43 -5.06
CA GLY A 141 -21.56 5.82 -6.08
C GLY A 141 -22.90 5.34 -5.51
N ARG A 142 -22.88 4.75 -4.30
CA ARG A 142 -24.10 4.29 -3.62
C ARG A 142 -25.02 5.44 -3.21
N ASP A 143 -24.45 6.57 -2.81
CA ASP A 143 -25.22 7.74 -2.39
C ASP A 143 -25.86 8.47 -3.58
N HIS A 144 -25.20 8.48 -4.75
CA HIS A 144 -25.80 8.97 -6.00
C HIS A 144 -26.98 8.12 -6.47
N VAL A 145 -26.90 6.79 -6.33
CA VAL A 145 -27.98 5.87 -6.73
C VAL A 145 -29.21 5.99 -5.82
N LYS A 146 -29.07 6.54 -4.60
CA LYS A 146 -30.15 6.69 -3.63
C LYS A 146 -30.88 8.03 -3.68
N GLN A 147 -30.48 8.98 -4.52
CA GLN A 147 -31.24 10.22 -4.67
C GLN A 147 -32.53 9.91 -5.45
N PRO A 148 -33.73 10.14 -4.86
CA PRO A 148 -34.96 10.01 -5.61
C PRO A 148 -34.97 11.11 -6.67
N VAL A 149 -35.21 10.71 -7.92
CA VAL A 149 -35.62 11.65 -8.97
C VAL A 149 -36.90 12.29 -8.45
N VAL A 150 -36.81 13.54 -8.02
CA VAL A 150 -37.97 14.34 -7.65
C VAL A 150 -38.62 14.70 -8.98
N GLU A 151 -39.68 13.98 -9.33
CA GLU A 151 -40.66 14.38 -10.36
C GLU A 151 -41.48 15.58 -9.89
#